data_AF-A0AAV8QH43-F1
#
_entry.id   AF-A0AAV8QH43-F1
#
_cell.length_a   1.000
_cell.length_b   1.000
_cell.length_c   1.000
_cell.angle_alpha   90.00
_cell.angle_beta   90.00
_cell.angle_gamma   90.00
#
_symmetry.space_group_name_H-M   'P 1'
#
loop_
_entity.id
_entity.type
_entity.pdbx_description
1 polymer ?
#
loop_
_entity_poly.entity_id
_entity_poly.type
_entity_poly.pdbx_seq_one_letter_code
_entity_poly.pdbx_strand_id
1 'polypeptide(L)'
;MAPPLKRQSMQCQRSPDPDSDEEWMEEVKELEEEIITRKDHGREPKDCDRRRVSCGPARCYRQIKNKPYPKSRYCRGVPDPKIRIYDVGRKKKGVDEFPFCVHLVSCEKENVSSEALEAACIACNKYMTKYAGKDAFHLRVRVHPFHILRINKMLSCAGAERLQTGMRGAFGKPQGTCARLSIGHIIIKGKWGFTKFSRADYAKWKSESRIIPDGVNPKLLGCHGPACSSSTWKGFLERLCGRSFLESSILLKSLVV
;
A
#
# COMPACT_ATOMS: atom_id res chain seq x y z
N MET A 1 -48.37 -18.62 -31.40
CA MET A 1 -48.06 -17.37 -32.13
C MET A 1 -46.87 -16.71 -31.45
N ALA A 2 -45.83 -16.33 -32.18
CA ALA A 2 -44.66 -15.62 -31.65
C ALA A 2 -44.57 -14.22 -32.26
N PRO A 3 -44.42 -13.14 -31.48
CA PRO A 3 -44.08 -11.80 -31.97
C PRO A 3 -42.54 -11.61 -32.09
N PRO A 4 -42.06 -10.59 -32.82
CA PRO A 4 -40.93 -10.81 -33.73
C PRO A 4 -39.58 -10.21 -33.31
N LEU A 5 -38.52 -10.73 -33.94
CA LEU A 5 -37.18 -10.12 -33.97
C LEU A 5 -37.17 -8.80 -34.74
N LYS A 6 -36.55 -7.75 -34.18
CA LYS A 6 -36.05 -6.59 -34.93
C LYS A 6 -34.53 -6.52 -34.86
N ARG A 7 -33.88 -6.28 -36.00
CA ARG A 7 -32.42 -6.14 -36.13
C ARG A 7 -32.03 -4.65 -36.15
N GLN A 8 -30.87 -4.38 -35.55
CA GLN A 8 -29.91 -3.31 -35.89
C GLN A 8 -30.34 -1.83 -35.79
N SER A 9 -29.65 -1.09 -34.92
CA SER A 9 -28.82 0.05 -35.35
C SER A 9 -27.69 0.30 -34.34
N MET A 10 -26.57 0.87 -34.81
CA MET A 10 -25.49 1.32 -33.94
C MET A 10 -25.87 2.67 -33.32
N GLN A 11 -25.61 2.85 -32.03
CA GLN A 11 -25.22 4.16 -31.50
C GLN A 11 -24.22 3.99 -30.36
N CYS A 12 -22.96 4.30 -30.65
CA CYS A 12 -21.94 4.51 -29.65
C CYS A 12 -22.12 5.93 -29.10
N GLN A 13 -22.59 6.06 -27.85
CA GLN A 13 -22.41 7.24 -27.00
C GLN A 13 -23.01 7.02 -25.61
N ARG A 14 -22.13 6.80 -24.63
CA ARG A 14 -22.19 7.36 -23.26
C ARG A 14 -20.82 7.14 -22.62
N SER A 15 -20.05 8.22 -22.56
CA SER A 15 -18.85 8.29 -21.72
C SER A 15 -19.26 8.11 -20.25
N PRO A 16 -18.45 7.49 -19.38
CA PRO A 16 -18.69 7.58 -17.95
C PRO A 16 -18.50 9.03 -17.50
N ASP A 17 -19.57 9.63 -16.98
CA ASP A 17 -19.61 11.02 -16.55
C ASP A 17 -18.84 11.23 -15.22
N PRO A 18 -18.28 12.43 -14.99
CA PRO A 18 -17.42 12.71 -13.82
C PRO A 18 -18.16 12.70 -12.47
N ASP A 19 -19.49 12.71 -12.48
CA ASP A 19 -20.32 12.80 -11.27
C ASP A 19 -20.32 11.51 -10.42
N SER A 20 -19.89 10.39 -11.00
CA SER A 20 -19.83 9.07 -10.33
C SER A 20 -18.79 8.96 -9.20
N ASP A 21 -17.85 9.91 -9.07
CA ASP A 21 -16.89 9.95 -7.96
C ASP A 21 -17.47 10.63 -6.70
N GLU A 22 -18.52 11.46 -6.82
CA GLU A 22 -19.17 12.11 -5.65
C GLU A 22 -20.22 11.19 -5.01
N GLU A 23 -21.04 10.51 -5.82
CA GLU A 23 -22.02 9.50 -5.38
C GLU A 23 -21.33 8.37 -4.60
N TRP A 24 -20.16 7.92 -5.06
CA TRP A 24 -19.30 6.96 -4.34
C TRP A 24 -18.75 7.48 -3.00
N MET A 25 -18.52 8.80 -2.88
CA MET A 25 -18.05 9.41 -1.64
C MET A 25 -19.19 9.57 -0.61
N GLU A 26 -20.44 9.67 -1.06
CA GLU A 26 -21.61 9.63 -0.17
C GLU A 26 -21.93 8.20 0.27
N GLU A 27 -21.92 7.21 -0.63
CA GLU A 27 -22.03 5.78 -0.23
C GLU A 27 -20.92 5.37 0.74
N VAL A 28 -19.67 5.82 0.53
CA VAL A 28 -18.56 5.53 1.46
C VAL A 28 -18.74 6.24 2.80
N LYS A 29 -19.30 7.46 2.86
CA LYS A 29 -19.64 8.12 4.13
C LYS A 29 -20.77 7.39 4.86
N GLU A 30 -21.86 7.03 4.17
CA GLU A 30 -22.95 6.25 4.78
C GLU A 30 -22.43 4.90 5.29
N LEU A 31 -21.58 4.20 4.53
CA LEU A 31 -20.95 2.96 4.99
C LEU A 31 -19.97 3.19 6.16
N GLU A 32 -19.24 4.30 6.20
CA GLU A 32 -18.41 4.66 7.36
C GLU A 32 -19.28 4.96 8.60
N GLU A 33 -20.37 5.71 8.46
CA GLU A 33 -21.34 5.97 9.53
C GLU A 33 -22.08 4.70 9.98
N GLU A 34 -22.41 3.79 9.07
CA GLU A 34 -23.01 2.48 9.38
C GLU A 34 -21.99 1.55 10.08
N ILE A 35 -20.70 1.65 9.74
CA ILE A 35 -19.60 0.93 10.42
C ILE A 35 -19.27 1.55 11.79
N ILE A 36 -19.48 2.85 11.97
CA ILE A 36 -19.34 3.55 13.25
C ILE A 36 -20.52 3.18 14.17
N THR A 37 -21.76 3.35 13.73
CA THR A 37 -22.97 3.05 14.53
C THR A 37 -23.12 1.58 14.87
N ARG A 38 -22.72 0.64 14.00
CA ARG A 38 -22.67 -0.80 14.32
C ARG A 38 -21.61 -1.19 15.38
N LYS A 39 -20.68 -0.30 15.77
CA LYS A 39 -19.63 -0.63 16.76
C LYS A 39 -20.04 -0.42 18.22
N ASP A 40 -21.09 0.35 18.50
CA ASP A 40 -21.45 0.72 19.88
C ASP A 40 -22.32 -0.31 20.62
N HIS A 41 -22.56 -1.47 20.00
CA HIS A 41 -23.21 -2.59 20.69
C HIS A 41 -22.19 -3.46 21.45
N GLY A 42 -21.94 -3.08 22.70
CA GLY A 42 -21.66 -4.05 23.77
C GLY A 42 -20.30 -4.77 23.73
N ARG A 43 -19.23 -4.08 23.34
CA ARG A 43 -17.90 -4.41 23.87
C ARG A 43 -17.42 -3.30 24.77
N GLU A 44 -17.52 -3.54 26.08
CA GLU A 44 -16.65 -2.90 27.05
C GLU A 44 -15.21 -2.87 26.50
N PRO A 45 -14.46 -1.77 26.68
CA PRO A 45 -13.04 -1.75 26.37
C PRO A 45 -12.33 -2.72 27.33
N LYS A 46 -12.26 -3.99 26.94
CA LYS A 46 -11.61 -5.04 27.73
C LYS A 46 -10.19 -4.60 28.03
N ASP A 47 -9.91 -4.31 29.30
CA ASP A 47 -8.61 -3.87 29.85
C ASP A 47 -7.45 -4.49 29.08
N CYS A 48 -6.93 -3.76 28.10
CA CYS A 48 -5.79 -4.21 27.32
C CYS A 48 -4.47 -4.08 28.13
N ASP A 49 -4.54 -3.41 29.29
CA ASP A 49 -3.46 -3.26 30.28
C ASP A 49 -3.05 -4.58 30.97
N ARG A 50 -3.79 -5.69 30.76
CA ARG A 50 -3.39 -7.02 31.24
C ARG A 50 -3.01 -7.97 30.09
N ARG A 51 -1.80 -7.80 29.54
CA ARG A 51 -0.93 -8.92 29.07
C ARG A 51 0.51 -8.50 28.67
N ARG A 52 1.50 -9.11 29.35
CA ARG A 52 2.97 -9.08 29.12
C ARG A 52 3.66 -7.71 29.17
N VAL A 53 4.02 -7.31 30.39
CA VAL A 53 4.93 -6.19 30.71
C VAL A 53 6.35 -6.47 30.16
N SER A 54 6.61 -6.05 28.93
CA SER A 54 7.95 -6.07 28.32
C SER A 54 8.18 -4.81 27.50
N CYS A 55 7.21 -4.44 26.66
CA CYS A 55 7.11 -3.12 26.05
C CYS A 55 6.27 -2.19 26.94
N GLY A 56 6.61 -0.90 26.99
CA GLY A 56 5.76 0.11 27.62
C GLY A 56 4.55 0.44 26.75
N PRO A 57 3.47 1.03 27.31
CA PRO A 57 2.25 1.31 26.56
C PRO A 57 2.52 2.29 25.40
N ALA A 58 1.84 2.09 24.27
CA ALA A 58 2.10 2.80 23.01
C ALA A 58 2.08 4.34 23.15
N ARG A 59 1.30 4.87 24.11
CA ARG A 59 1.26 6.32 24.46
C ARG A 59 2.65 6.92 24.73
N CYS A 60 3.59 6.14 25.27
CA CYS A 60 4.96 6.60 25.55
C CYS A 60 5.78 6.88 24.28
N TYR A 61 5.41 6.27 23.15
CA TYR A 61 6.18 6.31 21.89
C TYR A 61 5.42 6.91 20.71
N ARG A 62 4.11 7.18 20.85
CA ARG A 62 3.25 7.73 19.78
C ARG A 62 3.86 8.97 19.11
N GLN A 63 4.32 9.94 19.91
CA GLN A 63 4.88 11.18 19.37
C GLN A 63 6.32 11.04 18.84
N ILE A 64 6.60 11.71 17.71
CA ILE A 64 7.91 11.75 17.06
C ILE A 64 8.85 12.75 17.77
N LYS A 65 9.37 12.36 18.94
CA LYS A 65 10.22 13.25 19.78
C LYS A 65 11.70 13.27 19.37
N ASN A 66 12.27 12.10 19.04
CA ASN A 66 13.73 11.95 18.88
C ASN A 66 14.15 12.01 17.39
N LYS A 67 15.46 12.14 17.13
CA LYS A 67 16.02 11.93 15.78
C LYS A 67 15.80 10.47 15.33
N PRO A 68 15.74 10.17 14.01
CA PRO A 68 15.59 8.80 13.53
C PRO A 68 16.74 7.92 14.04
N TYR A 69 16.40 6.76 14.61
CA TYR A 69 17.39 5.87 15.22
C TYR A 69 17.26 4.45 14.65
N PRO A 70 18.03 4.09 13.61
CA PRO A 70 17.91 2.82 12.90
C PRO A 70 18.84 1.71 13.43
N LYS A 71 18.52 0.45 13.09
CA LYS A 71 19.40 -0.71 13.32
C LYS A 71 20.69 -0.50 12.52
N SER A 72 21.82 -0.44 13.23
CA SER A 72 23.11 0.00 12.68
C SER A 72 24.26 -0.61 13.49
N ARG A 73 25.51 -0.51 13.00
CA ARG A 73 26.72 -1.04 13.68
C ARG A 73 26.89 -0.56 15.13
N TYR A 74 26.34 0.62 15.45
CA TYR A 74 26.39 1.25 16.77
C TYR A 74 25.25 0.81 17.70
N CYS A 75 24.11 0.35 17.16
CA CYS A 75 23.00 -0.17 17.95
C CYS A 75 22.88 -1.69 17.76
N ARG A 76 23.64 -2.42 18.59
CA ARG A 76 23.56 -3.89 18.69
C ARG A 76 22.44 -4.30 19.65
N GLY A 77 22.02 -5.58 19.58
CA GLY A 77 20.98 -6.13 20.46
C GLY A 77 19.56 -5.63 20.17
N VAL A 78 19.28 -5.19 18.93
CA VAL A 78 17.96 -4.71 18.52
C VAL A 78 17.04 -5.90 18.22
N PRO A 79 15.88 -6.03 18.87
CA PRO A 79 14.92 -7.10 18.59
C PRO A 79 14.37 -6.95 17.17
N ASP A 80 14.12 -8.08 16.52
CA ASP A 80 13.58 -8.08 15.16
C ASP A 80 12.10 -7.65 15.15
N PRO A 81 11.64 -6.97 14.09
CA PRO A 81 10.27 -6.48 13.99
C PRO A 81 9.27 -7.63 13.98
N LYS A 82 8.15 -7.44 14.69
CA LYS A 82 7.11 -8.46 14.79
C LYS A 82 6.42 -8.72 13.45
N ILE A 83 6.14 -7.66 12.68
CA ILE A 83 5.74 -7.78 11.27
C ILE A 83 6.89 -8.31 10.40
N ARG A 84 6.71 -9.54 9.91
CA ARG A 84 7.63 -10.24 8.98
C ARG A 84 7.06 -10.39 7.57
N ILE A 85 5.73 -10.39 7.44
CA ILE A 85 5.02 -10.56 6.16
C ILE A 85 4.34 -9.23 5.83
N TYR A 86 4.72 -8.65 4.69
CA TYR A 86 4.18 -7.38 4.19
C TYR A 86 3.15 -7.57 3.08
N ASP A 87 3.31 -8.61 2.26
CA ASP A 87 2.42 -8.93 1.13
C ASP A 87 1.61 -10.20 1.41
N VAL A 88 0.29 -10.10 1.30
CA VAL A 88 -0.70 -11.12 1.66
C VAL A 88 -1.76 -11.25 0.54
N GLY A 89 -2.41 -12.41 0.44
CA GLY A 89 -3.30 -12.75 -0.67
C GLY A 89 -2.51 -13.14 -1.92
N ARG A 90 -3.04 -12.85 -3.11
CA ARG A 90 -2.49 -13.29 -4.41
C ARG A 90 -1.30 -12.45 -4.91
N LYS A 91 -0.23 -12.42 -4.12
CA LYS A 91 1.03 -11.69 -4.39
C LYS A 91 1.85 -12.09 -5.63
N LYS A 92 1.36 -13.02 -6.44
CA LYS A 92 2.01 -13.45 -7.71
C LYS A 92 1.19 -13.10 -8.96
N LYS A 93 -0.04 -12.60 -8.81
CA LYS A 93 -0.92 -12.33 -9.95
C LYS A 93 -0.56 -11.05 -10.68
N GLY A 94 -1.00 -10.99 -11.93
CA GLY A 94 -0.67 -9.93 -12.88
C GLY A 94 -1.33 -8.60 -12.54
N VAL A 95 -0.70 -7.52 -13.01
CA VAL A 95 -1.20 -6.14 -12.93
C VAL A 95 -2.66 -5.99 -13.39
N ASP A 96 -3.06 -6.78 -14.39
CA ASP A 96 -4.38 -6.68 -15.03
C ASP A 96 -5.52 -7.35 -14.24
N GLU A 97 -5.20 -8.24 -13.29
CA GLU A 97 -6.20 -8.96 -12.50
C GLU A 97 -6.78 -8.10 -11.36
N PHE A 98 -6.02 -7.09 -10.91
CA PHE A 98 -6.41 -6.18 -9.83
C PHE A 98 -6.25 -4.71 -10.23
N PRO A 99 -7.21 -4.14 -10.99
CA PRO A 99 -7.16 -2.74 -11.45
C PRO A 99 -7.45 -1.71 -10.35
N PHE A 100 -8.24 -2.06 -9.33
CA PHE A 100 -8.67 -1.17 -8.25
C PHE A 100 -7.70 -1.18 -7.04
N CYS A 101 -7.60 -0.09 -6.29
CA CYS A 101 -6.64 0.05 -5.18
C CYS A 101 -7.08 0.96 -4.02
N VAL A 102 -6.96 0.47 -2.77
CA VAL A 102 -7.10 1.20 -1.48
C VAL A 102 -6.19 0.52 -0.44
N HIS A 103 -5.33 1.12 0.40
CA HIS A 103 -4.83 2.50 0.58
C HIS A 103 -5.40 3.39 1.71
N LEU A 104 -5.54 2.78 2.89
CA LEU A 104 -5.59 3.45 4.20
C LEU A 104 -4.46 4.49 4.37
N VAL A 105 -4.83 5.73 4.69
CA VAL A 105 -3.94 6.89 4.86
C VAL A 105 -3.78 7.23 6.35
N SER A 106 -2.64 7.80 6.74
CA SER A 106 -2.48 8.41 8.08
C SER A 106 -2.65 9.93 8.00
N CYS A 107 -3.59 10.46 8.76
CA CYS A 107 -3.86 11.89 8.89
C CYS A 107 -3.00 12.55 9.99
N GLU A 108 -2.17 11.78 10.70
CA GLU A 108 -1.34 12.25 11.81
C GLU A 108 0.15 12.00 11.59
N LYS A 109 0.99 12.66 12.39
CA LYS A 109 2.46 12.48 12.40
C LYS A 109 2.89 11.75 13.68
N GLU A 110 2.82 10.42 13.64
CA GLU A 110 3.11 9.56 14.79
C GLU A 110 4.05 8.38 14.46
N ASN A 111 4.58 7.72 15.51
CA ASN A 111 5.26 6.43 15.36
C ASN A 111 4.26 5.30 15.59
N VAL A 112 4.18 4.35 14.65
CA VAL A 112 3.35 3.14 14.76
C VAL A 112 4.24 1.94 15.09
N SER A 113 3.89 1.14 16.09
CA SER A 113 4.71 -0.02 16.50
C SER A 113 4.65 -1.16 15.47
N SER A 114 5.70 -1.98 15.40
CA SER A 114 5.70 -3.19 14.57
C SER A 114 4.61 -4.19 14.96
N GLU A 115 4.16 -4.14 16.21
CA GLU A 115 3.07 -4.95 16.77
C GLU A 115 1.71 -4.50 16.24
N ALA A 116 1.46 -3.19 16.15
CA ALA A 116 0.24 -2.62 15.58
C ALA A 116 0.14 -2.92 14.07
N LEU A 117 1.25 -2.83 13.32
CA LEU A 117 1.28 -3.19 11.89
C LEU A 117 0.97 -4.67 11.65
N GLU A 118 1.50 -5.57 12.48
CA GLU A 118 1.18 -7.00 12.42
C GLU A 118 -0.31 -7.25 12.74
N ALA A 119 -0.81 -6.67 13.84
CA ALA A 119 -2.21 -6.82 14.25
C ALA A 119 -3.19 -6.31 13.18
N ALA A 120 -2.91 -5.15 12.58
CA ALA A 120 -3.70 -4.60 11.47
C ALA A 120 -3.67 -5.52 10.24
N CYS A 121 -2.49 -6.03 9.85
CA CYS A 121 -2.35 -6.95 8.72
C CYS A 121 -3.15 -8.25 8.92
N ILE A 122 -3.09 -8.84 10.12
CA ILE A 122 -3.86 -10.04 10.48
C ILE A 122 -5.36 -9.75 10.47
N ALA A 123 -5.80 -8.62 11.02
CA ALA A 123 -7.21 -8.22 11.03
C ALA A 123 -7.78 -8.02 9.63
N CYS A 124 -7.10 -7.25 8.78
CA CYS A 124 -7.50 -7.01 7.39
C CYS A 124 -7.54 -8.31 6.58
N ASN A 125 -6.50 -9.15 6.67
CA ASN A 125 -6.46 -10.43 5.96
C ASN A 125 -7.58 -11.38 6.41
N LYS A 126 -7.86 -11.46 7.73
CA LYS A 126 -8.94 -12.29 8.27
C LYS A 126 -10.32 -11.81 7.78
N TYR A 127 -10.54 -10.50 7.73
CA TYR A 127 -11.78 -9.92 7.22
C TYR A 127 -11.93 -10.22 5.72
N MET A 128 -10.96 -9.83 4.89
CA MET A 128 -11.04 -10.00 3.43
C MET A 128 -11.12 -11.48 3.02
N THR A 129 -10.43 -12.37 3.72
CA THR A 129 -10.56 -13.83 3.52
C THR A 129 -11.96 -14.35 3.81
N LYS A 130 -12.68 -13.77 4.78
CA LYS A 130 -14.04 -14.20 5.16
C LYS A 130 -15.09 -13.76 4.14
N TYR A 131 -14.98 -12.54 3.61
CA TYR A 131 -16.02 -11.95 2.76
C TYR A 131 -15.73 -12.07 1.25
N ALA A 132 -14.50 -11.81 0.81
CA ALA A 132 -14.12 -11.87 -0.61
C ALA A 132 -13.39 -13.18 -0.99
N GLY A 133 -12.91 -13.94 0.00
CA GLY A 133 -12.09 -15.14 -0.21
C GLY A 133 -10.61 -14.82 -0.41
N LYS A 134 -9.74 -15.80 -0.14
CA LYS A 134 -8.25 -15.66 -0.14
C LYS A 134 -7.66 -15.21 -1.46
N ASP A 135 -8.41 -15.40 -2.54
CA ASP A 135 -7.95 -15.28 -3.92
C ASP A 135 -8.40 -13.99 -4.62
N ALA A 136 -9.31 -13.22 -4.02
CA ALA A 136 -9.88 -12.01 -4.62
C ALA A 136 -9.07 -10.74 -4.39
N PHE A 137 -7.98 -10.79 -3.60
CA PHE A 137 -7.23 -9.59 -3.23
C PHE A 137 -5.73 -9.80 -3.13
N HIS A 138 -5.00 -8.70 -3.24
CA HIS A 138 -3.59 -8.56 -2.88
C HIS A 138 -3.48 -7.41 -1.87
N LEU A 139 -3.08 -7.71 -0.64
CA LEU A 139 -2.89 -6.72 0.42
C LEU A 139 -1.38 -6.50 0.64
N ARG A 140 -0.96 -5.23 0.67
CA ARG A 140 0.44 -4.84 0.86
C ARG A 140 0.61 -3.77 1.93
N VAL A 141 1.29 -4.11 3.02
CA VAL A 141 1.75 -3.16 4.03
C VAL A 141 2.98 -2.42 3.48
N ARG A 142 2.83 -1.14 3.15
CA ARG A 142 3.91 -0.29 2.59
C ARG A 142 4.90 0.23 3.64
N VAL A 143 4.54 0.14 4.92
CA VAL A 143 5.20 0.80 6.03
C VAL A 143 6.16 -0.18 6.72
N HIS A 144 7.44 0.18 6.80
CA HIS A 144 8.49 -0.64 7.39
C HIS A 144 9.00 -0.05 8.73
N PRO A 145 9.06 -0.85 9.82
CA PRO A 145 9.47 -0.37 11.14
C PRO A 145 11.00 -0.35 11.29
N PHE A 146 11.65 0.72 10.82
CA PHE A 146 13.11 0.89 10.94
C PHE A 146 13.56 1.63 12.21
N HIS A 147 12.69 2.39 12.87
CA HIS A 147 13.06 3.19 14.04
C HIS A 147 12.98 2.37 15.32
N ILE A 148 14.06 2.38 16.10
CA ILE A 148 14.16 1.62 17.35
C ILE A 148 13.69 2.47 18.53
N LEU A 149 12.79 1.89 19.32
CA LEU A 149 12.35 2.40 20.61
C LEU A 149 13.30 1.93 21.72
N ARG A 150 13.69 2.86 22.60
CA ARG A 150 14.60 2.63 23.72
C ARG A 150 13.87 2.83 25.05
N ILE A 151 14.17 1.98 26.04
CA ILE A 151 13.61 2.05 27.39
C ILE A 151 14.74 2.04 28.41
N ASN A 152 14.76 3.02 29.32
CA ASN A 152 15.50 2.87 30.57
C ASN A 152 14.65 2.01 31.51
N LYS A 153 15.08 0.77 31.77
CA LYS A 153 14.31 -0.17 32.59
C LYS A 153 14.62 0.08 34.06
N MET A 154 13.63 0.52 34.82
CA MET A 154 13.69 0.52 36.28
C MET A 154 13.44 -0.89 36.81
N LEU A 155 14.16 -1.27 37.87
CA LEU A 155 13.92 -2.51 38.61
C LEU A 155 12.81 -2.26 39.64
N SER A 156 11.68 -2.97 39.51
CA SER A 156 10.52 -2.84 40.41
C SER A 156 10.61 -3.76 41.65
N CYS A 157 11.81 -4.15 42.06
CA CYS A 157 12.04 -5.07 43.18
C CYS A 157 12.29 -4.32 44.49
N ALA A 158 11.93 -4.91 45.63
CA ALA A 158 12.35 -4.39 46.93
C ALA A 158 13.88 -4.32 47.02
N GLY A 159 14.43 -3.21 47.53
CA GLY A 159 15.87 -2.97 47.59
C GLY A 159 16.55 -2.63 46.24
N ALA A 160 15.79 -2.40 45.16
CA ALA A 160 16.32 -2.07 43.83
C ALA A 160 17.27 -0.85 43.80
N GLU A 161 17.11 0.10 44.72
CA GLU A 161 18.02 1.23 44.94
C GLU A 161 19.49 0.79 45.02
N ARG A 162 19.78 -0.33 45.70
CA ARG A 162 21.14 -0.86 45.87
C ARG A 162 21.76 -1.38 44.56
N LEU A 163 20.93 -1.69 43.57
CA LEU A 163 21.31 -2.27 42.28
C LEU A 163 21.21 -1.27 41.13
N GLN A 164 20.51 -0.15 41.32
CA GLN A 164 20.20 0.82 40.28
C GLN A 164 20.44 2.26 40.74
N THR A 165 21.36 2.93 40.05
CA THR A 165 21.77 4.33 40.26
C THR A 165 20.73 5.37 39.77
N GLY A 166 19.43 5.05 39.83
CA GLY A 166 18.33 5.87 39.32
C GLY A 166 18.51 6.30 37.86
N MET A 167 18.64 7.62 37.65
CA MET A 167 18.76 8.25 36.34
C MET A 167 20.21 8.47 35.87
N ARG A 168 21.23 8.13 36.67
CA ARG A 168 22.63 8.20 36.25
C ARG A 168 22.87 7.20 35.12
N GLY A 169 23.20 7.68 33.92
CA GLY A 169 23.39 6.83 32.73
C GLY A 169 22.10 6.39 32.03
N ALA A 170 21.02 7.19 32.08
CA ALA A 170 19.68 6.85 31.56
C ALA A 170 19.52 6.56 30.04
N PHE A 171 20.59 6.23 29.30
CA PHE A 171 20.50 5.86 27.88
C PHE A 171 19.88 4.47 27.72
N GLY A 172 18.56 4.44 27.50
CA GLY A 172 17.76 3.21 27.48
C GLY A 172 18.19 2.16 26.46
N LYS A 173 18.00 0.88 26.79
CA LYS A 173 18.27 -0.27 25.91
C LYS A 173 17.19 -0.39 24.82
N PRO A 174 17.51 -0.92 23.62
CA PRO A 174 16.51 -1.15 22.58
C PRO A 174 15.47 -2.18 23.03
N GLN A 175 14.18 -1.90 22.85
CA GLN A 175 13.07 -2.78 23.28
C GLN A 175 12.14 -3.19 22.14
N GLY A 176 12.01 -2.37 21.09
CA GLY A 176 11.09 -2.64 20.00
C GLY A 176 11.38 -1.78 18.78
N THR A 177 10.71 -2.08 17.68
CA THR A 177 10.79 -1.31 16.43
C THR A 177 9.44 -0.68 16.10
N CYS A 178 9.51 0.48 15.46
CA CYS A 178 8.37 1.27 15.04
C CYS A 178 8.66 1.88 13.66
N ALA A 179 7.59 2.17 12.92
CA ALA A 179 7.65 2.97 11.71
C ALA A 179 7.27 4.41 12.05
N ARG A 180 7.92 5.37 11.39
CA ARG A 180 7.62 6.80 11.55
C ARG A 180 6.69 7.20 10.41
N LEU A 181 5.47 7.62 10.72
CA LEU A 181 4.54 8.12 9.74
C LEU A 181 4.59 9.64 9.67
N SER A 182 4.13 10.16 8.54
CA SER A 182 3.88 11.58 8.32
C SER A 182 2.42 11.72 7.88
N ILE A 183 1.88 12.93 8.01
CA ILE A 183 0.58 13.28 7.45
C ILE A 183 0.62 12.97 5.95
N GLY A 184 -0.31 12.17 5.46
CA GLY A 184 -0.33 11.72 4.07
C GLY A 184 0.76 10.70 3.71
N HIS A 185 1.21 9.84 4.63
CA HIS A 185 2.31 8.90 4.30
C HIS A 185 1.91 7.62 3.53
N ILE A 186 0.63 7.40 3.26
CA ILE A 186 0.19 6.49 2.19
C ILE A 186 -0.76 7.31 1.33
N ILE A 187 -0.36 7.71 0.13
CA ILE A 187 -1.25 8.41 -0.81
C ILE A 187 -1.22 7.68 -2.14
N ILE A 188 -2.41 7.33 -2.63
CA ILE A 188 -2.67 7.07 -4.05
C ILE A 188 -3.81 8.00 -4.48
N LYS A 189 -3.60 8.69 -5.60
CA LYS A 189 -4.66 9.22 -6.47
C LYS A 189 -4.94 8.17 -7.53
N GLY A 190 -6.18 8.02 -8.02
CA GLY A 190 -6.66 6.96 -8.93
C GLY A 190 -5.61 6.38 -9.90
N LYS A 191 -4.95 5.29 -9.47
CA LYS A 191 -3.91 4.58 -10.22
C LYS A 191 -4.36 3.16 -10.53
N TRP A 192 -3.77 2.57 -11.55
CA TRP A 192 -4.04 1.16 -11.88
C TRP A 192 -3.34 0.25 -10.86
N GLY A 193 -4.10 -0.40 -9.99
CA GLY A 193 -3.61 -1.34 -8.98
C GLY A 193 -2.46 -0.79 -8.13
N PHE A 194 -1.34 -1.50 -8.06
CA PHE A 194 -0.14 -1.05 -7.34
C PHE A 194 0.84 -0.22 -8.18
N THR A 195 0.48 0.13 -9.42
CA THR A 195 1.38 0.86 -10.32
C THR A 195 1.49 2.33 -9.97
N LYS A 196 2.43 3.02 -10.62
CA LYS A 196 2.58 4.47 -10.54
C LYS A 196 1.66 5.24 -11.50
N PHE A 197 0.97 4.54 -12.41
CA PHE A 197 0.31 5.09 -13.59
C PHE A 197 -1.18 5.34 -13.37
N SER A 198 -1.75 6.41 -13.94
CA SER A 198 -3.19 6.63 -13.90
C SER A 198 -3.94 5.54 -14.67
N ARG A 199 -5.24 5.38 -14.40
CA ARG A 199 -6.09 4.40 -15.10
C ARG A 199 -6.14 4.66 -16.62
N ALA A 200 -6.18 5.93 -17.02
CA ALA A 200 -6.22 6.35 -18.43
C ALA A 200 -4.87 6.10 -19.13
N ASP A 201 -3.76 6.52 -18.53
CA ASP A 201 -2.41 6.33 -19.12
C ASP A 201 -2.08 4.84 -19.28
N TYR A 202 -2.44 4.02 -18.29
CA TYR A 202 -2.23 2.58 -18.34
C TYR A 202 -3.01 1.92 -19.48
N ALA A 203 -4.29 2.28 -19.66
CA ALA A 203 -5.10 1.79 -20.78
C ALA A 203 -4.50 2.19 -22.14
N LYS A 204 -4.06 3.45 -22.28
CA LYS A 204 -3.41 3.97 -23.50
C LYS A 204 -2.13 3.20 -23.82
N TRP A 205 -1.16 3.13 -22.91
CA TRP A 205 0.11 2.45 -23.17
C TRP A 205 -0.01 0.93 -23.29
N LYS A 206 -1.10 0.34 -22.77
CA LYS A 206 -1.48 -1.05 -23.03
C LYS A 206 -1.97 -1.26 -24.47
N SER A 207 -2.76 -0.33 -25.02
CA SER A 207 -3.17 -0.36 -26.43
C SER A 207 -2.01 -0.09 -27.41
N GLU A 208 -1.01 0.69 -26.98
CA GLU A 208 0.23 0.93 -27.73
C GLU A 208 1.30 -0.18 -27.53
N SER A 209 0.96 -1.30 -26.88
CA SER A 209 1.88 -2.40 -26.52
C SER A 209 3.22 -1.99 -25.86
N ARG A 210 3.26 -0.82 -25.20
CA ARG A 210 4.48 -0.33 -24.50
C ARG A 210 4.68 -0.94 -23.11
N ILE A 211 3.67 -1.62 -22.59
CA ILE A 211 3.66 -2.22 -21.26
C ILE A 211 3.98 -3.70 -21.37
N ILE A 212 5.08 -4.13 -20.73
CA ILE A 212 5.43 -5.53 -20.56
C ILE A 212 4.94 -5.99 -19.17
N PRO A 213 4.17 -7.09 -19.08
CA PRO A 213 3.73 -7.65 -17.81
C PRO A 213 4.88 -8.41 -17.12
N ASP A 214 5.31 -7.92 -15.95
CA ASP A 214 6.39 -8.50 -15.14
C ASP A 214 5.86 -8.97 -13.77
N GLY A 215 4.82 -9.82 -13.82
CA GLY A 215 4.09 -10.25 -12.64
C GLY A 215 3.25 -9.11 -12.04
N VAL A 216 3.49 -8.81 -10.76
CA VAL A 216 2.71 -7.81 -10.00
C VAL A 216 2.89 -6.38 -10.51
N ASN A 217 4.07 -6.05 -11.04
CA ASN A 217 4.38 -4.72 -11.55
C ASN A 217 4.66 -4.78 -13.06
N PRO A 218 4.18 -3.81 -13.85
CA PRO A 218 4.53 -3.69 -15.25
C PRO A 218 5.91 -3.02 -15.42
N LYS A 219 6.65 -3.41 -16.46
CA LYS A 219 7.71 -2.55 -17.02
C LYS A 219 7.15 -1.73 -18.17
N LEU A 220 7.38 -0.43 -18.14
CA LEU A 220 7.10 0.46 -19.26
C LEU A 220 8.35 0.56 -20.14
N LEU A 221 8.20 0.30 -21.44
CA LEU A 221 9.25 0.52 -22.43
C LEU A 221 9.48 2.02 -22.64
N GLY A 222 10.55 2.54 -22.04
CA GLY A 222 11.00 3.91 -22.24
C GLY A 222 11.83 4.07 -23.52
N CYS A 223 11.86 5.28 -24.07
CA CYS A 223 12.66 5.64 -25.25
C CYS A 223 14.12 6.02 -24.89
N HIS A 224 14.66 5.45 -23.81
CA HIS A 224 16.00 5.74 -23.30
C HIS A 224 16.79 4.44 -23.13
N GLY A 225 18.03 4.44 -23.62
CA GLY A 225 18.94 3.29 -23.59
C GLY A 225 19.57 3.01 -24.95
N PRO A 226 20.70 2.29 -24.99
CA PRO A 226 21.50 2.09 -26.21
C PRO A 226 20.75 1.34 -27.32
N ALA A 227 19.75 0.53 -26.98
CA ALA A 227 18.93 -0.21 -27.96
C ALA A 227 17.85 0.65 -28.64
N CYS A 228 17.57 1.87 -28.18
CA CYS A 228 16.45 2.66 -28.72
C CYS A 228 16.64 3.09 -30.20
N SER A 229 17.87 3.06 -30.70
CA SER A 229 18.21 3.32 -32.11
C SER A 229 18.38 2.03 -32.95
N SER A 230 18.42 0.83 -32.35
CA SER A 230 18.71 -0.40 -33.09
C SER A 230 17.48 -0.94 -33.84
N SER A 231 17.71 -1.43 -35.06
CA SER A 231 16.69 -2.12 -35.87
C SER A 231 16.15 -3.37 -35.18
N THR A 232 16.96 -4.04 -34.36
CA THR A 232 16.57 -5.19 -33.54
C THR A 232 15.51 -4.83 -32.50
N TRP A 233 15.58 -3.63 -31.91
CA TRP A 233 14.58 -3.16 -30.95
C TRP A 233 13.28 -2.76 -31.63
N LYS A 234 13.34 -2.19 -32.85
CA LYS A 234 12.16 -1.94 -33.69
C LYS A 234 11.46 -3.25 -34.08
N GLY A 235 12.21 -4.27 -34.52
CA GLY A 235 11.64 -5.59 -34.83
C GLY A 235 11.04 -6.33 -33.62
N PHE A 236 11.57 -6.07 -32.42
CA PHE A 236 10.97 -6.55 -31.16
C PHE A 236 9.65 -5.81 -30.84
N LEU A 237 9.60 -4.49 -31.06
CA LEU A 237 8.37 -3.69 -30.91
C LEU A 237 7.30 -4.08 -31.94
N GLU A 238 7.68 -4.27 -33.21
CA GLU A 238 6.78 -4.71 -34.29
C GLU A 238 6.14 -6.07 -33.99
N ARG A 239 6.92 -7.02 -33.45
CA ARG A 239 6.42 -8.34 -33.01
C ARG A 239 5.44 -8.28 -31.82
N LEU A 240 5.44 -7.20 -31.05
CA LEU A 240 4.56 -7.03 -29.87
C LEU A 240 3.39 -6.06 -30.11
N CYS A 241 3.54 -5.11 -31.03
CA CYS A 241 2.55 -4.05 -31.29
C CYS A 241 1.65 -4.32 -32.51
N GLY A 242 2.06 -5.20 -33.42
CA GLY A 242 1.44 -5.31 -34.73
C GLY A 242 1.76 -4.12 -35.64
N ARG A 243 1.45 -4.24 -36.93
CA ARG A 243 1.90 -3.28 -37.97
C ARG A 243 1.31 -1.86 -37.86
N SER A 244 0.26 -1.65 -37.08
CA SER A 244 -0.51 -0.39 -37.04
C SER A 244 0.23 0.83 -36.49
N PHE A 245 1.36 0.65 -35.79
CA PHE A 245 2.09 1.78 -35.18
C PHE A 245 3.02 2.53 -36.16
N LEU A 246 3.39 1.92 -37.29
CA LEU A 246 4.36 2.49 -38.23
C LEU A 246 3.73 3.53 -39.17
N GLU A 247 2.51 3.31 -39.65
CA GLU A 247 1.87 4.24 -40.60
C GLU A 247 1.60 5.60 -39.96
N SER A 248 1.11 5.62 -38.71
CA SER A 248 0.80 6.85 -37.98
C SER A 248 2.04 7.64 -37.51
N SER A 249 3.19 6.98 -37.34
CA SER A 249 4.43 7.64 -36.87
C SER A 249 5.42 8.01 -37.99
N ILE A 250 5.26 7.46 -39.20
CA ILE A 250 5.97 7.89 -40.41
C ILE A 250 5.31 9.14 -41.01
N LEU A 251 3.98 9.16 -41.16
CA LEU A 251 3.24 10.28 -41.76
C LEU A 251 3.41 11.61 -41.01
N LEU A 252 3.51 11.58 -39.68
CA LEU A 252 3.75 12.77 -38.85
C LEU A 252 5.17 13.35 -38.96
N LYS A 253 6.13 12.62 -39.56
CA LYS A 253 7.50 13.12 -39.80
C LYS A 253 7.72 13.62 -41.23
N SER A 254 6.92 13.15 -42.19
CA SER A 254 6.94 13.65 -43.57
C SER A 254 6.13 14.93 -43.79
N LEU A 255 5.49 15.48 -42.74
CA LEU A 255 4.63 16.67 -42.81
C LEU A 255 5.22 17.88 -42.05
N VAL A 256 6.47 17.77 -41.57
CA VAL A 256 7.20 18.83 -40.85
C VAL A 256 8.64 18.95 -41.38
N VAL A 257 8.78 18.87 -42.70
CA VAL A 257 9.96 19.29 -43.50
C VAL A 257 9.43 19.99 -44.74
#